data_AF-A0A191HUX9-F1
#
_entry.id   AF-A0A191HUX9-F1
#
_cell.length_a   1.000
_cell.length_b   1.000
_cell.length_c   1.000
_cell.angle_alpha   90.00
_cell.angle_beta   90.00
_cell.angle_gamma   90.00
#
_symmetry.space_group_name_H-M   'P 1'
#
loop_
_entity.id
_entity.type
_entity.pdbx_description
1 polymer ?
#
loop_
_entity_poly.entity_id
_entity_poly.type
_entity_poly.pdbx_seq_one_letter_code
_entity_poly.pdbx_strand_id
1 'polypeptide(L)'
;MALGSKKDFADMAVIGEATDLNIVVAHKGSMGIKVELAGQAAHGSMLHLGDNAIYKCTEYIEALRRDLLPVLGNKSHPYCGKPTLNVGRIEGGMQNNIVPDSCFFI
;
A
#
# COMPACT_ATOMS: atom_id res chain seq x y z
N MET A 1 23.92 0.88 -2.25
CA MET A 1 25.10 0.17 -2.78
C MET A 1 24.58 -0.84 -3.81
N ALA A 2 24.70 -0.55 -5.10
CA ALA A 2 24.23 -1.44 -6.17
C ALA A 2 25.26 -2.57 -6.38
N LEU A 3 24.76 -3.79 -6.45
CA LEU A 3 25.49 -5.06 -6.53
C LEU A 3 26.30 -5.18 -7.83
N GLY A 4 27.46 -5.84 -7.72
CA GLY A 4 28.36 -6.18 -8.81
C GLY A 4 27.74 -7.14 -9.83
N SER A 5 28.27 -7.07 -11.05
CA SER A 5 27.78 -7.71 -12.28
C SER A 5 28.19 -9.18 -12.45
N LYS A 6 28.55 -9.89 -11.37
CA LYS A 6 28.80 -11.33 -11.37
C LYS A 6 27.92 -12.01 -10.32
N LYS A 7 27.19 -13.05 -10.73
CA LYS A 7 26.51 -13.95 -9.78
C LYS A 7 27.58 -14.81 -9.12
N ASP A 8 28.15 -14.30 -8.05
CA ASP A 8 28.95 -15.11 -7.13
C ASP A 8 27.99 -15.92 -6.26
N PHE A 9 28.19 -17.24 -6.24
CA PHE A 9 27.42 -18.13 -5.39
C PHE A 9 28.04 -18.14 -3.99
N ALA A 10 27.20 -18.00 -2.97
CA ALA A 10 27.60 -18.06 -1.57
C ALA A 10 26.69 -19.02 -0.82
N ASP A 11 27.25 -19.75 0.15
CA ASP A 11 26.47 -20.65 1.00
C ASP A 11 25.62 -19.89 2.02
N MET A 12 26.08 -18.69 2.47
CA MET A 12 25.43 -17.84 3.47
C MET A 12 25.78 -16.36 3.31
N ALA A 13 24.97 -15.48 3.94
CA ALA A 13 25.22 -14.03 4.00
C ALA A 13 24.89 -13.46 5.39
N VAL A 14 25.59 -12.40 5.80
CA VAL A 14 25.34 -11.61 7.02
C VAL A 14 25.06 -10.16 6.60
N ILE A 15 23.96 -9.59 7.09
CA ILE A 15 23.58 -8.20 6.78
C ILE A 15 23.82 -7.34 8.03
N GLY A 16 24.73 -6.38 7.92
CA GLY A 16 25.15 -5.50 9.03
C GLY A 16 24.21 -4.32 9.29
N GLU A 17 22.94 -4.61 9.55
CA GLU A 17 21.97 -3.58 9.97
C GLU A 17 22.23 -3.13 11.43
N ALA A 18 21.64 -2.01 11.84
CA ALA A 18 21.77 -1.46 13.18
C ALA A 18 20.93 -2.25 14.22
N THR A 19 21.32 -3.51 14.48
CA THR A 19 20.63 -4.43 15.41
C THR A 19 21.21 -4.42 16.83
N ASP A 20 22.06 -3.45 17.15
CA ASP A 20 22.77 -3.38 18.44
C ASP A 20 23.55 -4.68 18.75
N LEU A 21 24.25 -5.19 17.73
CA LEU A 21 25.00 -6.46 17.76
C LEU A 21 24.15 -7.72 18.04
N ASN A 22 22.82 -7.61 18.03
CA ASN A 22 21.93 -8.77 18.16
C ASN A 22 21.79 -9.53 16.84
N ILE A 23 21.67 -10.86 16.93
CA ILE A 23 21.39 -11.73 15.78
C ILE A 23 19.89 -11.70 15.48
N VAL A 24 19.53 -11.21 14.29
CA VAL A 24 18.14 -11.20 13.78
C VAL A 24 18.01 -12.27 12.71
N VAL A 25 17.25 -13.34 13.00
CA VAL A 25 17.10 -14.51 12.11
C VAL A 25 15.91 -14.42 11.16
N ALA A 26 15.08 -13.39 11.28
CA ALA A 26 13.91 -13.18 10.44
C ALA A 26 13.51 -11.71 10.37
N HIS A 27 12.97 -11.30 9.23
CA HIS A 27 12.42 -9.96 9.00
C HIS A 27 11.10 -10.08 8.24
N LYS A 28 10.24 -9.06 8.35
CA LYS A 28 9.01 -9.01 7.55
C LYS A 28 9.38 -8.78 6.08
N GLY A 29 8.67 -9.48 5.19
CA GLY A 29 8.61 -9.06 3.79
C GLY A 29 7.92 -7.70 3.66
N SER A 30 8.13 -7.04 2.52
CA SER A 30 7.49 -5.77 2.18
C SER A 30 7.01 -5.81 0.73
N MET A 31 5.83 -5.24 0.48
CA MET A 31 5.23 -5.11 -0.84
C MET A 31 4.44 -3.81 -0.90
N GLY A 32 4.68 -3.00 -1.93
CA GLY A 32 3.86 -1.83 -2.24
C GLY A 32 2.88 -2.15 -3.38
N ILE A 33 1.62 -1.75 -3.23
CA ILE A 33 0.57 -1.93 -4.24
C ILE A 33 -0.04 -0.56 -4.55
N LYS A 34 -0.12 -0.20 -5.83
CA LYS A 34 -0.95 0.93 -6.28
C LYS A 34 -2.31 0.40 -6.72
N VAL A 35 -3.36 0.93 -6.11
CA VAL A 35 -4.74 0.64 -6.49
C VAL A 35 -5.32 1.89 -7.13
N GLU A 36 -5.82 1.77 -8.36
CA GLU A 36 -6.33 2.89 -9.16
C GLU A 36 -7.78 2.63 -9.55
N LEU A 37 -8.63 3.62 -9.28
CA LEU A 37 -10.08 3.55 -9.44
C LEU A 37 -10.48 4.58 -10.48
N ALA A 38 -11.19 4.11 -11.50
CA ALA A 38 -11.80 4.95 -12.51
C ALA A 38 -13.22 5.36 -12.09
N GLY A 39 -13.58 6.57 -12.49
CA GLY A 39 -14.91 7.18 -12.38
C GLY A 39 -15.31 7.83 -13.70
N GLN A 40 -16.17 8.84 -13.61
CA GLN A 40 -16.68 9.57 -14.76
C GLN A 40 -16.78 11.06 -14.44
N ALA A 41 -16.11 11.87 -15.25
CA ALA A 41 -16.13 13.32 -15.10
C ALA A 41 -17.50 13.91 -15.45
N ALA A 42 -17.91 14.90 -14.67
CA ALA A 42 -19.11 15.70 -14.90
C ALA A 42 -18.92 17.08 -14.27
N HIS A 43 -19.76 18.05 -14.66
CA HIS A 43 -19.79 19.34 -13.98
C HIS A 43 -20.17 19.16 -12.51
N GLY A 44 -19.55 19.89 -11.59
CA GLY A 44 -19.74 19.74 -10.14
C GLY A 44 -21.19 19.96 -9.65
N SER A 45 -22.04 20.63 -10.45
CA SER A 45 -23.48 20.76 -10.17
C SER A 45 -24.35 19.65 -10.78
N MET A 46 -23.78 18.79 -11.63
CA MET A 46 -24.46 17.69 -12.34
C MET A 46 -23.91 16.33 -11.87
N LEU A 47 -23.83 16.14 -10.55
CA LEU A 47 -23.23 14.96 -9.92
C LEU A 47 -23.83 13.63 -10.41
N HIS A 48 -25.13 13.62 -10.74
CA HIS A 48 -25.85 12.44 -11.25
C HIS A 48 -25.41 11.98 -12.65
N LEU A 49 -24.65 12.81 -13.38
CA LEU A 49 -24.05 12.45 -14.68
C LEU A 49 -22.61 11.96 -14.56
N GLY A 50 -22.03 12.00 -13.35
CA GLY A 50 -20.67 11.58 -13.09
C GLY A 50 -20.60 10.40 -12.13
N ASP A 51 -19.38 9.94 -11.89
CA ASP A 51 -19.07 8.85 -10.99
C ASP A 51 -17.77 9.18 -10.26
N ASN A 52 -17.85 9.41 -8.95
CA ASN A 52 -16.76 10.03 -8.20
C ASN A 52 -15.71 8.99 -7.77
N ALA A 53 -14.56 9.01 -8.45
CA ALA A 53 -13.46 8.10 -8.17
C ALA A 53 -12.86 8.25 -6.75
N ILE A 54 -12.92 9.45 -6.15
CA ILE A 54 -12.44 9.65 -4.78
C ILE A 54 -13.34 8.89 -3.80
N TYR A 55 -14.67 8.96 -3.97
CA TYR A 55 -15.59 8.22 -3.11
C TYR A 55 -15.36 6.71 -3.20
N LYS A 56 -15.15 6.19 -4.41
CA LYS A 56 -14.73 4.78 -4.57
C LYS A 56 -13.46 4.47 -3.80
N CYS A 57 -12.39 5.23 -3.96
CA CYS A 57 -11.15 5.01 -3.20
C CYS A 57 -11.39 4.98 -1.69
N THR A 58 -12.19 5.91 -1.16
CA THR A 58 -12.52 5.93 0.28
C THR A 58 -13.27 4.67 0.72
N GLU A 59 -14.21 4.17 -0.07
CA GLU A 59 -14.94 2.92 0.23
C GLU A 59 -14.00 1.71 0.27
N TYR A 60 -13.07 1.61 -0.69
CA TYR A 60 -12.08 0.53 -0.72
C TYR A 60 -11.11 0.60 0.47
N ILE A 61 -10.64 1.80 0.82
CA ILE A 61 -9.76 1.98 2.00
C ILE A 61 -10.51 1.59 3.27
N GLU A 62 -11.78 1.97 3.42
CA GLU A 62 -12.59 1.56 4.57
C GLU A 62 -12.84 0.05 4.58
N ALA A 63 -13.02 -0.59 3.42
CA ALA A 63 -13.09 -2.06 3.32
C ALA A 63 -11.77 -2.72 3.77
N LEU A 64 -10.60 -2.19 3.40
CA LEU A 64 -9.32 -2.68 3.90
C LEU A 64 -9.24 -2.59 5.43
N ARG A 65 -9.70 -1.47 6.00
CA ARG A 65 -9.69 -1.26 7.46
C ARG A 65 -10.65 -2.18 8.20
N ARG A 66 -11.86 -2.35 7.68
CA ARG A 66 -12.92 -3.14 8.32
C ARG A 66 -12.71 -4.64 8.13
N ASP A 67 -12.28 -5.06 6.95
CA ASP A 67 -12.35 -6.47 6.54
C ASP A 67 -10.95 -7.12 6.53
N LEU A 68 -9.91 -6.43 6.06
CA LEU A 68 -8.56 -7.01 5.93
C LEU A 68 -7.69 -6.84 7.18
N LEU A 69 -7.67 -5.65 7.80
CA LEU A 69 -6.85 -5.41 8.99
C LEU A 69 -7.13 -6.40 10.15
N PRO A 70 -8.38 -6.76 10.48
CA PRO A 70 -8.64 -7.76 11.52
C PRO A 70 -8.08 -9.14 11.18
N VAL A 71 -8.21 -9.56 9.91
CA VAL A 71 -7.66 -10.84 9.43
C VAL A 71 -6.13 -10.87 9.55
N LEU A 72 -5.46 -9.78 9.22
CA LEU A 72 -4.01 -9.65 9.43
C LEU A 72 -3.66 -9.65 10.92
N GLY A 73 -4.46 -8.99 11.75
CA GLY A 73 -4.28 -8.90 13.19
C GLY A 73 -4.37 -10.25 13.93
N ASN A 74 -5.01 -11.25 13.32
CA ASN A 74 -5.11 -12.62 13.84
C ASN A 74 -3.94 -13.51 13.45
N LYS A 75 -3.05 -13.05 12.55
CA LYS A 75 -1.83 -13.77 12.17
C LYS A 75 -0.66 -13.28 13.00
N SER A 76 0.24 -14.19 13.37
CA SER A 76 1.49 -13.84 14.04
C SER A 76 2.59 -14.83 13.69
N HIS A 77 3.80 -14.32 13.44
CA HIS A 77 5.01 -15.11 13.26
C HIS A 77 5.87 -15.02 14.54
N PRO A 78 6.52 -16.11 15.00
CA PRO A 78 7.28 -16.13 16.26
C PRO A 78 8.35 -15.03 16.38
N TYR A 79 9.01 -14.69 15.27
CA TYR A 79 10.09 -13.69 15.25
C TYR A 79 9.67 -12.32 14.74
N CYS A 80 8.61 -12.24 13.92
CA CYS A 80 8.25 -11.02 13.21
C CYS A 80 6.94 -10.40 13.71
N GLY A 81 6.21 -11.09 14.60
CA GLY A 81 4.91 -10.66 15.09
C GLY A 81 3.87 -10.59 13.97
N LYS A 82 2.96 -9.62 14.08
CA LYS A 82 1.81 -9.47 13.18
C LYS A 82 2.18 -8.76 11.88
N PRO A 83 1.58 -9.13 10.74
CA PRO A 83 1.63 -8.32 9.52
C PRO A 83 1.10 -6.91 9.76
N THR A 84 1.56 -5.96 8.97
CA THR A 84 1.13 -4.55 9.00
C THR A 84 0.68 -4.13 7.61
N LEU A 85 -0.33 -3.28 7.55
CA LEU A 85 -0.81 -2.65 6.31
C LEU A 85 -0.92 -1.15 6.55
N ASN A 86 -0.48 -0.37 5.58
CA ASN A 86 -0.48 1.09 5.65
C ASN A 86 -0.90 1.63 4.28
N VAL A 87 -1.92 2.48 4.26
CA VAL A 87 -2.22 3.33 3.10
C VAL A 87 -1.52 4.66 3.35
N GLY A 88 -0.42 4.89 2.63
CA GLY A 88 0.49 6.01 2.88
C GLY A 88 0.20 7.24 2.03
N ARG A 89 -0.50 7.09 0.90
CA ARG A 89 -0.83 8.19 0.00
C ARG A 89 -2.12 7.90 -0.75
N ILE A 90 -2.92 8.94 -0.96
CA ILE A 90 -4.13 8.94 -1.78
C ILE A 90 -4.13 10.22 -2.62
N GLU A 91 -4.46 10.12 -3.90
CA GLU A 91 -4.56 11.26 -4.81
C GLU A 91 -5.70 11.05 -5.80
N GLY A 92 -6.47 12.10 -6.09
CA GLY A 92 -7.54 12.08 -7.07
C GLY A 92 -8.18 13.46 -7.24
N GLY A 93 -8.90 13.61 -8.36
CA GLY A 93 -9.51 14.88 -8.75
C GLY A 93 -8.53 15.88 -9.38
N MET A 94 -9.09 16.89 -10.03
CA MET A 94 -8.32 17.90 -10.79
C MET A 94 -8.72 19.33 -10.42
N GLN A 95 -10.03 19.61 -10.34
CA GLN A 95 -10.58 20.92 -9.99
C GLN A 95 -11.79 20.73 -9.08
N ASN A 96 -12.16 21.75 -8.30
CA ASN A 96 -13.26 21.68 -7.34
C ASN A 96 -14.65 21.59 -7.99
N ASN A 97 -14.79 21.99 -9.25
CA ASN A 97 -16.04 22.06 -10.01
C ASN A 97 -16.17 20.92 -11.03
N ILE A 98 -15.35 19.86 -10.92
CA ILE A 98 -15.38 18.68 -11.78
C ILE A 98 -15.50 17.44 -10.89
N VAL A 99 -16.42 16.55 -11.22
CA VAL A 99 -16.50 15.22 -10.57
C VAL A 99 -15.22 14.44 -10.90
N PRO A 100 -14.47 13.94 -9.91
CA PRO A 100 -13.22 13.21 -10.14
C PRO A 100 -13.45 11.92 -10.94
N ASP A 101 -12.75 11.76 -12.06
CA ASP A 101 -12.79 10.54 -12.89
C ASP A 101 -11.66 9.55 -12.57
N SER A 102 -10.72 9.93 -11.72
CA SER A 102 -9.58 9.10 -11.34
C SER A 102 -9.16 9.39 -9.91
N CYS A 103 -8.82 8.31 -9.19
CA CYS A 103 -8.21 8.37 -7.89
C CYS A 103 -7.37 7.11 -7.67
N PHE A 104 -6.24 7.22 -6.97
CA PHE A 104 -5.44 6.07 -6.58
C PHE A 104 -4.95 6.20 -5.14
N PHE A 105 -4.60 5.07 -4.55
CA PHE A 105 -3.87 5.01 -3.29
C PHE A 105 -2.75 3.96 -3.32
N ILE A 106 -1.75 4.15 -2.45
CA ILE A 106 -0.61 3.24 -2.23
C ILE A 106 -0.39 2.97 -0.74
#